data_AF-A0A1S6PV04-F1
#
_entry.id   AF-A0A1S6PV04-F1
#
_cell.length_a   1.000
_cell.length_b   1.000
_cell.length_c   1.000
_cell.angle_alpha   90.00
_cell.angle_beta   90.00
_cell.angle_gamma   90.00
#
_symmetry.space_group_name_H-M   'P 1'
#
loop_
_entity.id
_entity.type
_entity.pdbx_description
1 polymer ?
#
loop_
_entity_poly.entity_id
_entity_poly.type
_entity_poly.pdbx_seq_one_letter_code
_entity_poly.pdbx_strand_id
1 'polypeptide(L)'
;EITTTVPYFAVGVIHLISSAVLGFGGIYHSLLGPDTLEESFPFFGYDWRDKNKMTTILGIHLCLLGGGALLLVAKAMYIGGVYDTWAPGGGDVRLITTPTLNPIVIFGYVFRSPFGGDGWVVSVNNMEDIIGGHVWVGVLCITGGIWHIFTKPFAWARRAFVWSGEAYLSYSLAAISLMGLTASLYSWYNNTAYPSELYGPTGPEASQAQAFTFLVRDQRLGANVSSAQGPTGLGKYLMRSPSGEIIFGGETMRFWDLRAPWVEPLRGPNGLDINKIKNDIQPWQ
;
A
#
# COMPACT_ATOMS: atom_id res chain seq x y z
N GLU A 1 -17.55 6.95 8.93
CA GLU A 1 -18.79 7.55 8.39
C GLU A 1 -18.46 8.78 7.56
N ILE A 2 -19.22 9.07 6.50
CA ILE A 2 -19.00 10.29 5.70
C ILE A 2 -19.63 11.48 6.45
N THR A 3 -18.80 12.42 6.89
CA THR A 3 -19.24 13.64 7.59
C THR A 3 -19.46 14.83 6.66
N THR A 4 -18.80 14.84 5.51
CA THR A 4 -18.94 15.88 4.47
C THR A 4 -18.47 15.36 3.11
N THR A 5 -19.09 15.84 2.03
CA THR A 5 -18.73 15.52 0.65
C THR A 5 -17.98 16.64 -0.07
N VAL A 6 -17.82 17.80 0.58
CA VAL A 6 -17.15 18.99 0.01
C VAL A 6 -15.71 18.68 -0.43
N PRO A 7 -14.87 17.98 0.35
CA PRO A 7 -13.51 17.64 -0.08
C PRO A 7 -13.48 16.79 -1.36
N TYR A 8 -14.42 15.84 -1.52
CA TYR A 8 -14.50 15.00 -2.72
C TYR A 8 -14.84 15.82 -3.96
N PHE A 9 -15.81 16.73 -3.81
CA PHE A 9 -16.19 17.66 -4.89
C PHE A 9 -15.01 18.58 -5.26
N ALA A 10 -14.31 19.15 -4.27
CA ALA A 10 -13.16 20.01 -4.51
C ALA A 10 -12.04 19.27 -5.27
N VAL A 11 -11.72 18.03 -4.87
CA VAL A 11 -10.75 17.19 -5.59
C VAL A 11 -11.19 17.01 -7.04
N GLY A 12 -12.45 16.63 -7.29
CA GLY A 12 -12.96 16.45 -8.66
C GLY A 12 -12.86 17.72 -9.51
N VAL A 13 -13.29 18.87 -8.99
CA VAL A 13 -13.27 20.16 -9.69
C VAL A 13 -11.84 20.61 -9.99
N ILE A 14 -10.93 20.54 -9.02
CA ILE A 14 -9.53 20.95 -9.21
C ILE A 14 -8.88 20.12 -10.31
N HIS A 15 -9.09 18.80 -10.33
CA HIS A 15 -8.52 17.93 -11.37
C HIS A 15 -9.15 18.19 -12.74
N LEU A 16 -10.47 18.42 -12.80
CA LEU A 16 -11.15 18.71 -14.06
C LEU A 16 -10.69 20.03 -14.68
N ILE A 17 -10.52 21.08 -13.87
CA ILE A 17 -10.02 22.38 -14.37
C ILE A 17 -8.54 22.26 -14.77
N SER A 18 -7.73 21.56 -13.97
CA SER A 18 -6.31 21.37 -14.26
C SER A 18 -6.08 20.59 -15.55
N SER A 19 -6.93 19.60 -15.86
CA SER A 19 -6.81 18.81 -17.09
C SER A 19 -7.03 19.66 -18.36
N ALA A 20 -7.88 20.70 -18.29
CA ALA A 20 -8.06 21.64 -19.40
C ALA A 20 -6.78 22.44 -19.68
N VAL A 21 -6.06 22.87 -18.64
CA VAL A 21 -4.77 23.57 -18.76
C VAL A 21 -3.71 22.65 -19.37
N LEU A 22 -3.63 21.40 -18.90
CA LEU A 22 -2.72 20.39 -19.45
C LEU A 22 -3.05 20.07 -20.92
N GLY A 23 -4.34 19.91 -21.25
CA GLY A 23 -4.80 19.67 -22.61
C GLY A 23 -4.47 20.83 -23.55
N PHE A 24 -4.65 22.07 -23.10
CA PHE A 24 -4.27 23.25 -23.87
C PHE A 24 -2.76 23.27 -24.18
N GLY A 25 -1.91 23.04 -23.18
CA GLY A 25 -0.46 22.94 -23.37
C GLY A 25 -0.09 21.80 -24.32
N GLY A 26 -0.73 20.63 -24.18
CA GLY A 26 -0.51 19.48 -25.06
C GLY A 26 -0.87 19.77 -26.52
N ILE A 27 -2.03 20.38 -26.78
CA ILE A 27 -2.46 20.78 -28.14
C ILE A 27 -1.48 21.79 -28.73
N TYR A 28 -1.12 22.83 -27.97
CA TYR A 28 -0.16 23.84 -28.41
C TYR A 28 1.17 23.20 -28.81
N HIS A 29 1.78 22.40 -27.92
CA HIS A 29 3.08 21.78 -28.19
C HIS A 29 3.05 20.68 -29.25
N SER A 30 1.89 20.12 -29.57
CA SER A 30 1.77 19.08 -30.62
C SER A 30 1.46 19.65 -32.01
N LEU A 31 0.81 20.82 -32.11
CA LEU A 31 0.30 21.37 -33.37
C LEU A 31 0.84 22.74 -33.76
N LEU A 32 1.27 23.56 -32.79
CA LEU A 32 1.60 24.98 -33.00
C LEU A 32 3.02 25.35 -32.56
N GLY A 33 3.55 24.65 -31.55
CA GLY A 33 4.91 24.84 -31.06
C GLY A 33 5.96 24.37 -32.06
N PRO A 34 7.25 24.62 -31.79
CA PRO A 34 8.33 24.15 -32.64
C PRO A 34 8.43 22.62 -32.62
N ASP A 35 8.69 22.02 -33.79
CA ASP A 35 8.84 20.56 -33.94
C ASP A 35 10.04 20.00 -33.17
N THR A 36 11.07 20.83 -32.97
CA THR A 36 12.32 20.50 -32.27
C THR A 36 12.70 21.62 -31.30
N LEU A 37 13.37 21.29 -30.19
CA LEU A 37 13.68 22.25 -29.13
C LEU A 37 15.18 22.57 -29.02
N GLU A 38 16.03 21.81 -29.71
CA GLU A 38 17.49 21.82 -29.57
C GLU A 38 18.10 23.19 -29.90
N GLU A 39 17.60 23.85 -30.95
CA GLU A 39 18.14 25.13 -31.42
C GLU A 39 17.54 26.32 -30.67
N SER A 40 16.21 26.33 -30.50
CA SER A 40 15.48 27.47 -29.92
C SER A 40 15.51 27.47 -28.39
N PHE A 41 15.55 26.29 -27.77
CA PHE A 41 15.43 26.11 -26.33
C PHE A 41 16.38 25.02 -25.82
N PRO A 42 17.71 25.22 -25.84
CA PRO A 42 18.70 24.18 -25.55
C PRO A 42 18.59 23.59 -24.12
N PHE A 43 18.03 24.34 -23.17
CA PHE A 43 17.71 23.81 -21.85
C PHE A 43 16.63 22.71 -21.90
N PHE A 44 15.68 22.80 -22.82
CA PHE A 44 14.57 21.84 -22.98
C PHE A 44 14.83 20.80 -24.08
N GLY A 45 15.60 21.13 -25.13
CA GLY A 45 16.01 20.16 -26.16
C GLY A 45 16.92 19.06 -25.61
N TYR A 46 16.86 17.86 -26.21
CA TYR A 46 17.62 16.71 -25.74
C TYR A 46 17.85 15.65 -26.83
N ASP A 47 19.02 15.01 -26.78
CA ASP A 47 19.29 13.78 -27.55
C ASP A 47 19.18 12.58 -26.59
N TRP A 48 18.43 11.55 -26.98
CA TRP A 48 18.34 10.27 -26.24
C TRP A 48 19.71 9.63 -25.97
N ARG A 49 20.71 9.91 -26.80
CA ARG A 49 22.09 9.42 -26.64
C ARG A 49 22.93 10.27 -25.69
N ASP A 50 22.50 11.51 -25.39
CA ASP A 50 23.11 12.36 -24.37
C ASP A 50 22.76 11.83 -22.98
N LYS A 51 23.64 10.96 -22.49
CA LYS A 51 23.50 10.29 -21.20
C LYS A 51 23.47 11.28 -20.02
N ASN A 52 24.10 12.45 -20.16
CA ASN A 52 24.10 13.46 -19.12
C ASN A 52 22.74 14.18 -19.08
N LYS A 53 22.22 14.58 -20.24
CA LYS A 53 20.90 15.20 -20.31
C LYS A 53 19.80 14.25 -19.82
N MET A 54 19.91 12.96 -20.16
CA MET A 54 18.98 11.93 -19.67
C MET A 54 19.01 11.79 -18.14
N THR A 55 20.20 11.75 -17.51
CA THR A 55 20.28 11.67 -16.05
C THR A 55 19.84 12.97 -15.36
N THR A 56 20.06 14.14 -15.98
CA THR A 56 19.53 15.40 -15.45
C THR A 56 18.00 15.41 -15.44
N ILE A 57 17.34 15.01 -16.53
CA ILE A 57 15.86 14.94 -16.60
C ILE A 57 15.33 13.92 -15.59
N LEU A 58 15.92 12.72 -15.53
CA LEU A 58 15.59 11.72 -14.53
C LEU A 58 15.71 12.29 -13.10
N GLY A 59 16.81 12.98 -12.82
CA GLY A 59 17.07 13.52 -11.50
C GLY A 59 16.07 14.60 -11.08
N ILE A 60 15.64 15.46 -12.02
CA ILE A 60 14.57 16.43 -11.78
C ILE A 60 13.26 15.70 -11.44
N HIS A 61 12.87 14.69 -12.22
CA HIS A 61 11.66 13.91 -11.95
C HIS A 61 11.72 13.16 -10.61
N LEU A 62 12.87 12.60 -10.24
CA LEU A 62 13.06 11.98 -8.92
C LEU A 62 12.86 12.99 -7.78
N CYS A 63 13.40 14.21 -7.90
CA CYS A 63 13.14 15.26 -6.91
C CYS A 63 11.65 15.61 -6.80
N LEU A 64 10.94 15.70 -7.93
CA LEU A 64 9.49 15.97 -7.94
C LEU A 64 8.69 14.83 -7.29
N LEU A 65 9.03 13.57 -7.61
CA LEU A 65 8.42 12.39 -6.98
C LEU A 65 8.68 12.35 -5.48
N GLY A 66 9.90 12.67 -5.05
CA GLY A 66 10.24 12.75 -3.63
C GLY A 66 9.46 13.85 -2.90
N GLY A 67 9.27 15.01 -3.55
CA GLY A 67 8.35 16.04 -3.06
C GLY A 67 6.91 15.54 -2.91
N GLY A 68 6.41 14.80 -3.91
CA GLY A 68 5.09 14.15 -3.86
C GLY A 68 4.93 13.17 -2.70
N ALA A 69 5.93 12.32 -2.44
CA ALA A 69 5.90 11.40 -1.29
C ALA A 69 5.86 12.17 0.05
N LEU A 70 6.59 13.27 0.16
CA LEU A 70 6.59 14.12 1.36
C LEU A 70 5.29 14.93 1.54
N LEU A 71 4.51 15.18 0.48
CA LEU A 71 3.18 15.77 0.62
C LEU A 71 2.22 14.82 1.36
N LEU A 72 2.31 13.51 1.15
CA LEU A 72 1.55 12.54 1.94
C LEU A 72 1.98 12.57 3.42
N VAL A 73 3.30 12.62 3.67
CA VAL A 73 3.84 12.77 5.03
C VAL A 73 3.28 14.04 5.69
N ALA A 74 3.31 15.16 4.97
CA ALA A 74 2.77 16.42 5.48
C ALA A 74 1.26 16.32 5.80
N LYS A 75 0.48 15.67 4.92
CA LYS A 75 -0.94 15.41 5.15
C LYS A 75 -1.17 14.60 6.43
N ALA A 76 -0.44 13.50 6.60
CA ALA A 76 -0.63 12.58 7.71
C ALA A 76 -0.14 13.13 9.05
N MET A 77 0.95 13.89 9.07
CA MET A 77 1.56 14.39 10.31
C MET A 77 1.02 15.76 10.73
N TYR A 78 0.68 16.63 9.79
CA TYR A 78 0.44 18.05 10.09
C TYR A 78 -0.90 18.59 9.59
N ILE A 79 -1.52 17.98 8.57
CA ILE A 79 -2.72 18.51 7.92
C ILE A 79 -3.90 17.54 8.06
N GLY A 80 -4.45 17.46 9.27
CA GLY A 80 -5.70 16.74 9.53
C GLY A 80 -5.62 15.20 9.43
N GLY A 81 -4.43 14.62 9.28
CA GLY A 81 -4.22 13.18 9.48
C GLY A 81 -4.61 12.28 8.32
N VAL A 82 -4.64 10.97 8.58
CA VAL A 82 -5.11 9.92 7.66
C VAL A 82 -6.09 9.01 8.39
N TYR A 83 -6.95 8.33 7.63
CA TYR A 83 -7.86 7.34 8.19
C TYR A 83 -7.06 6.10 8.62
N ASP A 84 -7.22 5.69 9.88
CA ASP A 84 -6.60 4.49 10.42
C ASP A 84 -7.70 3.53 10.90
N THR A 85 -7.91 2.43 10.17
CA THR A 85 -8.84 1.35 10.56
C THR A 85 -8.43 0.68 11.89
N TRP A 86 -7.15 0.78 12.27
CA TRP A 86 -6.58 0.20 13.48
C TRP A 86 -6.60 1.15 14.69
N ALA A 87 -7.22 2.33 14.57
CA ALA A 87 -7.33 3.25 15.69
C ALA A 87 -8.00 2.59 16.91
N PRO A 88 -7.48 2.78 18.14
CA PRO A 88 -8.05 2.20 19.34
C PRO A 88 -9.51 2.62 19.55
N GLY A 89 -10.42 1.64 19.62
CA GLY A 89 -11.86 1.88 19.78
C GLY A 89 -12.66 1.90 18.48
N GLY A 90 -12.00 1.71 17.33
CA GLY A 90 -12.62 1.67 16.00
C GLY A 90 -11.95 2.64 15.04
N GLY A 91 -12.07 2.38 13.73
CA GLY A 91 -11.37 3.14 12.70
C GLY A 91 -11.75 4.62 12.67
N ASP A 92 -10.75 5.51 12.71
CA ASP A 92 -10.93 6.96 12.76
C ASP A 92 -9.78 7.71 12.06
N VAL A 93 -10.00 8.99 11.76
CA VAL A 93 -8.97 9.87 11.24
C VAL A 93 -8.06 10.34 12.37
N ARG A 94 -6.76 10.10 12.24
CA ARG A 94 -5.77 10.56 13.23
C ARG A 94 -4.50 11.12 12.61
N LEU A 95 -3.84 11.98 13.37
CA LEU A 95 -2.48 12.44 13.06
C LEU A 95 -1.47 11.34 13.38
N ILE A 96 -0.46 11.22 12.52
CA ILE A 96 0.68 10.32 12.74
C ILE A 96 1.81 11.14 13.35
N THR A 97 1.93 11.11 14.68
CA THR A 97 2.92 11.93 15.41
C THR A 97 4.29 11.27 15.52
N THR A 98 4.35 9.93 15.42
CA THR A 98 5.58 9.13 15.57
C THR A 98 5.77 8.17 14.39
N PRO A 99 6.03 8.67 13.17
CA PRO A 99 6.29 7.80 12.02
C PRO A 99 7.53 6.93 12.26
N THR A 100 7.51 5.69 11.78
CA THR A 100 8.63 4.76 11.96
C THR A 100 9.81 5.15 11.08
N LEU A 101 10.87 5.67 11.69
CA LEU A 101 12.10 6.02 10.96
C LEU A 101 13.19 4.95 11.08
N ASN A 102 12.99 3.92 11.91
CA ASN A 102 13.95 2.85 12.08
C ASN A 102 14.16 2.08 10.75
N PRO A 103 15.35 2.14 10.13
CA PRO A 103 15.59 1.52 8.82
C PRO A 103 15.46 -0.01 8.86
N ILE A 104 15.70 -0.64 10.02
CA ILE A 104 15.57 -2.10 10.16
C ILE A 104 14.12 -2.52 9.95
N VAL A 105 13.15 -1.73 10.44
CA VAL A 105 11.73 -2.00 10.23
C VAL A 105 11.35 -1.72 8.78
N ILE A 106 11.66 -0.52 8.29
CA ILE A 106 11.25 -0.06 6.95
C ILE A 106 11.83 -0.94 5.83
N PHE A 107 13.14 -1.15 5.82
CA PHE A 107 13.76 -2.02 4.82
C PHE A 107 13.53 -3.51 5.11
N GLY A 108 13.17 -3.87 6.35
CA GLY A 108 12.73 -5.21 6.69
C GLY A 108 11.56 -5.68 5.83
N TYR A 109 10.58 -4.81 5.54
CA TYR A 109 9.48 -5.12 4.63
C TYR A 109 9.94 -5.48 3.21
N VAL A 110 10.96 -4.79 2.69
CA VAL A 110 11.48 -5.01 1.33
C VAL A 110 12.09 -6.40 1.16
N PHE A 111 12.69 -6.95 2.23
CA PHE A 111 13.36 -8.25 2.23
C PHE A 111 12.50 -9.39 2.77
N ARG A 112 11.23 -9.14 3.14
CA ARG A 112 10.30 -10.20 3.55
C ARG A 112 9.93 -11.10 2.39
N SER A 113 9.66 -12.36 2.72
CA SER A 113 9.12 -13.34 1.77
C SER A 113 7.77 -12.87 1.20
N PRO A 114 7.48 -13.07 -0.09
CA PRO A 114 6.19 -12.75 -0.68
C PRO A 114 5.11 -13.84 -0.44
N PHE A 115 5.44 -14.91 0.27
CA PHE A 115 4.52 -16.02 0.55
C PHE A 115 3.62 -15.76 1.76
N GLY A 116 2.66 -16.67 1.99
CA GLY A 116 1.71 -16.61 3.12
C GLY A 116 2.41 -16.49 4.47
N GLY A 117 1.77 -15.79 5.42
CA GLY A 117 2.34 -15.42 6.71
C GLY A 117 3.25 -14.18 6.70
N ASP A 118 4.05 -13.97 5.64
CA ASP A 118 5.02 -12.86 5.55
C ASP A 118 4.55 -11.69 4.67
N GLY A 119 4.12 -11.95 3.43
CA GLY A 119 3.43 -10.98 2.58
C GLY A 119 4.25 -9.80 2.04
N TRP A 120 5.58 -9.82 2.05
CA TRP A 120 6.46 -8.76 1.52
C TRP A 120 6.02 -7.35 2.00
N VAL A 121 6.10 -6.31 1.17
CA VAL A 121 5.63 -4.95 1.50
C VAL A 121 4.11 -4.88 1.71
N VAL A 122 3.35 -5.80 1.11
CA VAL A 122 1.88 -5.88 1.23
C VAL A 122 1.45 -6.16 2.68
N SER A 123 2.35 -6.63 3.54
CA SER A 123 2.08 -6.91 4.96
C SER A 123 2.10 -5.70 5.89
N VAL A 124 2.37 -4.48 5.39
CA VAL A 124 2.37 -3.27 6.23
C VAL A 124 1.00 -3.07 6.89
N ASN A 125 0.97 -2.97 8.21
CA ASN A 125 -0.27 -3.12 9.00
C ASN A 125 -0.51 -2.00 10.02
N ASN A 126 0.19 -0.87 9.90
CA ASN A 126 -0.02 0.33 10.71
C ASN A 126 0.37 1.59 9.92
N MET A 127 -0.16 2.75 10.34
CA MET A 127 0.09 4.02 9.66
C MET A 127 1.48 4.59 9.90
N GLU A 128 2.07 4.33 11.06
CA GLU A 128 3.43 4.77 11.39
C GLU A 128 4.46 4.27 10.39
N ASP A 129 4.34 3.00 9.98
CA ASP A 129 5.22 2.36 8.99
C ASP A 129 4.94 2.83 7.56
N ILE A 130 3.66 3.04 7.19
CA ILE A 130 3.32 3.61 5.86
C ILE A 130 3.92 5.01 5.74
N ILE A 131 3.68 5.89 6.71
CA ILE A 131 4.16 7.26 6.66
C ILE A 131 5.69 7.33 6.81
N GLY A 132 6.27 6.52 7.71
CA GLY A 132 7.72 6.38 7.85
C GLY A 132 8.40 5.89 6.58
N GLY A 133 7.79 4.92 5.88
CA GLY A 133 8.24 4.47 4.56
C GLY A 133 8.24 5.59 3.52
N HIS A 134 7.21 6.44 3.50
CA HIS A 134 7.16 7.59 2.58
C HIS A 134 8.17 8.69 2.92
N VAL A 135 8.57 8.84 4.20
CA VAL A 135 9.72 9.68 4.56
C VAL A 135 10.99 9.15 3.90
N TRP A 136 11.26 7.85 4.02
CA TRP A 136 12.42 7.21 3.39
C TRP A 136 12.38 7.33 1.85
N VAL A 137 11.25 7.03 1.22
CA VAL A 137 11.07 7.18 -0.23
C VAL A 137 11.32 8.63 -0.66
N GLY A 138 10.75 9.60 0.05
CA GLY A 138 10.94 11.03 -0.23
C GLY A 138 12.42 11.44 -0.20
N VAL A 139 13.12 11.08 0.88
CA VAL A 139 14.55 11.38 1.05
C VAL A 139 15.40 10.68 -0.01
N LEU A 140 15.16 9.39 -0.28
CA LEU A 140 15.93 8.62 -1.27
C LEU A 140 15.71 9.14 -2.70
N CYS A 141 14.48 9.49 -3.06
CA CYS A 141 14.17 10.09 -4.36
C CYS A 141 14.84 11.45 -4.53
N ILE A 142 14.79 12.34 -3.53
CA ILE A 142 15.43 13.68 -3.63
C ILE A 142 16.95 13.55 -3.69
N THR A 143 17.56 12.76 -2.79
CA THR A 143 19.01 12.57 -2.77
C THR A 143 19.52 11.87 -4.04
N GLY A 144 18.82 10.84 -4.51
CA GLY A 144 19.09 10.17 -5.78
C GLY A 144 18.88 11.10 -6.99
N GLY A 145 17.88 11.98 -6.92
CA GLY A 145 17.61 12.97 -7.95
C GLY A 145 18.74 14.00 -8.08
N ILE A 146 19.16 14.58 -6.95
CA ILE A 146 20.34 15.47 -6.87
C ILE A 146 21.58 14.74 -7.39
N TRP A 147 21.80 13.50 -6.96
CA TRP A 147 22.92 12.69 -7.46
C TRP A 147 22.90 12.54 -8.98
N HIS A 148 21.76 12.20 -9.59
CA HIS A 148 21.65 12.05 -11.04
C HIS A 148 21.77 13.36 -11.82
N ILE A 149 21.42 14.51 -11.23
CA ILE A 149 21.65 15.83 -11.81
C ILE A 149 23.14 16.15 -11.88
N PHE A 150 23.89 15.85 -10.81
CA PHE A 150 25.30 16.22 -10.67
C PHE A 150 26.30 15.15 -11.09
N THR A 151 25.83 13.99 -11.58
CA THR A 151 26.70 12.89 -12.02
C THR A 151 26.37 12.41 -13.42
N LYS A 152 27.31 11.68 -14.01
CA LYS A 152 27.17 11.04 -15.33
C LYS A 152 27.26 9.53 -15.17
N PRO A 153 26.60 8.73 -16.03
CA PRO A 153 26.70 7.28 -15.97
C PRO A 153 28.15 6.79 -16.01
N PHE A 154 28.51 5.99 -15.01
CA PHE A 154 29.81 5.36 -14.90
C PHE A 154 30.08 4.41 -16.06
N ALA A 155 31.36 4.11 -16.29
CA ALA A 155 31.78 3.30 -17.44
C ALA A 155 31.11 1.92 -17.49
N TRP A 156 30.86 1.28 -16.34
CA TRP A 156 30.17 -0.02 -16.29
C TRP A 156 28.70 0.10 -16.70
N ALA A 157 27.99 1.13 -16.23
CA ALA A 157 26.59 1.36 -16.58
C ALA A 157 26.45 1.63 -18.08
N ARG A 158 27.37 2.43 -18.65
CA ARG A 158 27.39 2.70 -20.10
C ARG A 158 27.53 1.44 -20.95
N ARG A 159 28.20 0.40 -20.45
CA ARG A 159 28.38 -0.89 -21.13
C ARG A 159 27.22 -1.86 -20.90
N ALA A 160 26.48 -1.71 -19.81
CA ALA A 160 25.41 -2.62 -19.43
C ALA A 160 24.05 -2.28 -20.08
N PHE A 161 23.80 -1.00 -20.33
CA PHE A 161 22.51 -0.51 -20.85
C PHE A 161 22.55 -0.10 -22.31
N VAL A 162 21.38 -0.16 -22.97
CA VAL A 162 21.13 0.40 -24.29
C VAL A 162 20.65 1.85 -24.12
N TRP A 163 21.23 2.78 -24.88
CA TRP A 163 21.00 4.23 -24.73
C TRP A 163 20.20 4.77 -25.92
N SER A 164 18.90 4.47 -25.94
CA SER A 164 17.93 4.93 -26.93
C SER A 164 16.57 5.19 -26.27
N GLY A 165 15.73 6.02 -26.89
CA GLY A 165 14.40 6.32 -26.37
C GLY A 165 13.54 5.06 -26.17
N GLU A 166 13.58 4.13 -27.12
CA GLU A 166 12.86 2.85 -27.03
C GLU A 166 13.37 1.98 -25.87
N ALA A 167 14.69 1.96 -25.63
CA ALA A 167 15.25 1.24 -24.49
C ALA A 167 14.76 1.83 -23.16
N TYR A 168 14.79 3.15 -23.00
CA TYR A 168 14.29 3.82 -21.79
C TYR A 168 12.79 3.58 -21.57
N LEU A 169 12.00 3.58 -22.65
CA LEU A 169 10.60 3.21 -22.60
C LEU A 169 10.43 1.76 -22.12
N SER A 170 11.19 0.81 -22.66
CA SER A 170 11.09 -0.60 -22.24
C SER A 170 11.43 -0.83 -20.76
N TYR A 171 12.44 -0.14 -20.23
CA TYR A 171 12.77 -0.18 -18.80
C TYR A 171 11.62 0.34 -17.94
N SER A 172 10.99 1.42 -18.39
CA SER A 172 9.84 2.03 -17.70
C SER A 172 8.60 1.13 -17.75
N LEU A 173 8.36 0.45 -18.88
CA LEU A 173 7.26 -0.51 -19.02
C LEU A 173 7.43 -1.70 -18.07
N ALA A 174 8.65 -2.24 -17.95
CA ALA A 174 8.94 -3.30 -17.00
C ALA A 174 8.68 -2.85 -15.55
N ALA A 175 9.10 -1.63 -15.18
CA ALA A 175 8.85 -1.07 -13.86
C ALA A 175 7.35 -0.87 -13.57
N ILE A 176 6.59 -0.32 -14.54
CA ILE A 176 5.13 -0.15 -14.40
C ILE A 176 4.39 -1.49 -14.30
N SER A 177 4.84 -2.51 -15.04
CA SER A 177 4.29 -3.88 -14.91
C SER A 177 4.42 -4.42 -13.49
N LEU A 178 5.60 -4.28 -12.88
CA LEU A 178 5.83 -4.69 -11.49
C LEU A 178 4.98 -3.88 -10.50
N MET A 179 4.86 -2.56 -10.71
CA MET A 179 3.98 -1.72 -9.89
C MET A 179 2.51 -2.15 -10.00
N GLY A 180 2.03 -2.48 -11.19
CA GLY A 180 0.66 -2.96 -11.41
C GLY A 180 0.38 -4.31 -10.72
N LEU A 181 1.30 -5.27 -10.82
CA LEU A 181 1.20 -6.55 -10.10
C LEU A 181 1.25 -6.37 -8.58
N THR A 182 2.07 -5.44 -8.09
CA THR A 182 2.15 -5.14 -6.66
C THR A 182 0.88 -4.46 -6.16
N ALA A 183 0.33 -3.51 -6.94
CA ALA A 183 -0.91 -2.81 -6.63
C ALA A 183 -2.12 -3.75 -6.56
N SER A 184 -2.20 -4.74 -7.45
CA SER A 184 -3.29 -5.74 -7.42
C SER A 184 -3.24 -6.55 -6.12
N LEU A 185 -2.06 -7.01 -5.70
CA LEU A 185 -1.87 -7.72 -4.42
C LEU A 185 -2.20 -6.84 -3.22
N TYR A 186 -1.76 -5.58 -3.21
CA TYR A 186 -2.09 -4.61 -2.16
C TYR A 186 -3.59 -4.45 -1.99
N SER A 187 -4.31 -4.18 -3.09
CA SER A 187 -5.77 -3.99 -3.05
C SER A 187 -6.54 -5.26 -2.66
N TRP A 188 -5.95 -6.44 -2.87
CA TRP A 188 -6.61 -7.72 -2.59
C TRP A 188 -6.42 -8.19 -1.13
N TYR A 189 -5.29 -7.85 -0.50
CA TYR A 189 -4.92 -8.39 0.82
C TYR A 189 -4.78 -7.35 1.92
N ASN A 190 -4.36 -6.12 1.61
CA ASN A 190 -3.99 -5.15 2.63
C ASN A 190 -5.19 -4.29 3.05
N ASN A 191 -5.74 -4.56 4.23
CA ASN A 191 -6.84 -3.78 4.81
C ASN A 191 -6.39 -2.53 5.59
N THR A 192 -5.11 -2.17 5.54
CA THR A 192 -4.57 -1.00 6.27
C THR A 192 -4.51 0.22 5.35
N ALA A 193 -3.84 0.10 4.21
CA ALA A 193 -3.81 1.09 3.14
C ALA A 193 -5.11 1.10 2.32
N TYR A 194 -5.85 -0.01 2.30
CA TYR A 194 -7.20 -0.12 1.73
C TYR A 194 -8.21 -0.54 2.81
N PRO A 195 -8.65 0.41 3.67
CA PRO A 195 -9.57 0.12 4.75
C PRO A 195 -10.86 -0.53 4.27
N SER A 196 -11.27 -1.63 4.91
CA SER A 196 -12.46 -2.40 4.51
C SER A 196 -13.75 -1.59 4.66
N GLU A 197 -13.76 -0.54 5.47
CA GLU A 197 -14.84 0.43 5.61
C GLU A 197 -15.10 1.23 4.32
N LEU A 198 -14.08 1.36 3.46
CA LEU A 198 -14.15 2.10 2.20
C LEU A 198 -14.21 1.17 0.99
N TYR A 199 -13.49 0.04 1.04
CA TYR A 199 -13.30 -0.85 -0.11
C TYR A 199 -14.10 -2.16 -0.02
N GLY A 200 -14.76 -2.42 1.11
CA GLY A 200 -15.34 -3.72 1.43
C GLY A 200 -14.30 -4.71 1.97
N PRO A 201 -14.74 -5.85 2.53
CA PRO A 201 -13.82 -6.84 3.09
C PRO A 201 -12.99 -7.49 1.99
N THR A 202 -11.74 -7.82 2.32
CA THR A 202 -10.91 -8.68 1.46
C THR A 202 -11.52 -10.08 1.33
N GLY A 203 -11.09 -10.87 0.33
CA GLY A 203 -11.50 -12.28 0.21
C GLY A 203 -11.22 -13.10 1.48
N PRO A 204 -9.99 -13.07 2.04
CA PRO A 204 -9.67 -13.69 3.33
C PRO A 204 -10.56 -13.18 4.48
N GLU A 205 -10.83 -11.88 4.53
CA GLU A 205 -11.66 -11.25 5.56
C GLU A 205 -13.11 -11.74 5.52
N ALA A 206 -13.74 -11.73 4.34
CA ALA A 206 -15.11 -12.20 4.17
C ALA A 206 -15.25 -13.70 4.55
N SER A 207 -14.25 -14.52 4.21
CA SER A 207 -14.24 -15.95 4.55
C SER A 207 -14.15 -16.18 6.06
N GLN A 208 -13.28 -15.44 6.75
CA GLN A 208 -13.14 -15.55 8.22
C GLN A 208 -14.38 -14.97 8.93
N ALA A 209 -14.96 -13.88 8.41
CA ALA A 209 -16.20 -13.30 8.92
C ALA A 209 -17.39 -14.28 8.83
N GLN A 210 -17.45 -15.09 7.77
CA GLN A 210 -18.43 -16.18 7.67
C GLN A 210 -18.27 -17.18 8.82
N ALA A 211 -17.05 -17.71 9.02
CA ALA A 211 -16.79 -18.67 10.10
C ALA A 211 -17.12 -18.09 11.48
N PHE A 212 -16.73 -16.84 11.71
CA PHE A 212 -17.06 -16.09 12.92
C PHE A 212 -18.57 -15.97 13.15
N THR A 213 -19.33 -15.57 12.12
CA THR A 213 -20.80 -15.42 12.20
C THR A 213 -21.49 -16.71 12.66
N PHE A 214 -21.14 -17.84 12.05
CA PHE A 214 -21.73 -19.14 12.39
C PHE A 214 -21.27 -19.64 13.76
N LEU A 215 -20.02 -19.36 14.14
CA LEU A 215 -19.52 -19.65 15.49
C LEU A 215 -20.35 -18.90 16.54
N VAL A 216 -20.52 -17.59 16.39
CA VAL A 216 -21.30 -16.75 17.33
C VAL A 216 -22.74 -17.24 17.42
N ARG A 217 -23.38 -17.49 16.27
CA ARG A 217 -24.75 -17.97 16.21
C ARG A 217 -24.90 -19.29 16.96
N ASP A 218 -24.06 -20.27 16.66
CA ASP A 218 -24.19 -21.61 17.22
C ASP A 218 -23.82 -21.63 18.72
N GLN A 219 -22.86 -20.80 19.14
CA GLN A 219 -22.56 -20.60 20.56
C GLN A 219 -23.77 -20.03 21.32
N ARG A 220 -24.47 -19.04 20.75
CA ARG A 220 -25.71 -18.50 21.33
C ARG A 220 -26.86 -19.51 21.38
N LEU A 221 -26.86 -20.49 20.47
CA LEU A 221 -27.77 -21.63 20.50
C LEU A 221 -27.35 -22.73 21.49
N GLY A 222 -26.26 -22.52 22.25
CA GLY A 222 -25.78 -23.43 23.30
C GLY A 222 -24.72 -24.44 22.83
N ALA A 223 -24.19 -24.32 21.61
CA ALA A 223 -23.12 -25.21 21.15
C ALA A 223 -21.79 -24.90 21.86
N ASN A 224 -21.09 -25.93 22.32
CA ASN A 224 -19.71 -25.78 22.78
C ASN A 224 -18.75 -25.76 21.58
N VAL A 225 -18.53 -24.57 21.03
CA VAL A 225 -17.70 -24.37 19.82
C VAL A 225 -16.26 -24.84 19.96
N SER A 226 -15.74 -24.91 21.19
CA SER A 226 -14.36 -25.36 21.47
C SER A 226 -14.16 -26.88 21.42
N SER A 227 -15.23 -27.66 21.57
CA SER A 227 -15.19 -29.13 21.55
C SER A 227 -16.04 -29.74 20.45
N ALA A 228 -16.66 -28.92 19.59
CA ALA A 228 -17.50 -29.39 18.50
C ALA A 228 -16.64 -29.99 17.37
N GLN A 229 -16.70 -31.31 17.23
CA GLN A 229 -16.04 -32.03 16.14
C GLN A 229 -16.87 -31.95 14.85
N GLY A 230 -16.20 -31.64 13.74
CA GLY A 230 -16.77 -31.67 12.40
C GLY A 230 -16.69 -33.07 11.76
N PRO A 231 -17.31 -33.27 10.58
CA PRO A 231 -17.40 -34.59 9.93
C PRO A 231 -16.04 -35.22 9.57
N THR A 232 -15.00 -34.41 9.39
CA THR A 232 -13.64 -34.86 9.02
C THR A 232 -12.79 -35.25 10.23
N GLY A 233 -13.33 -35.12 11.45
CA GLY A 233 -12.60 -35.33 12.69
C GLY A 233 -11.86 -34.08 13.21
N LEU A 234 -11.71 -33.04 12.38
CA LEU A 234 -11.22 -31.71 12.79
C LEU A 234 -12.30 -30.94 13.55
N GLY A 235 -11.92 -29.90 14.30
CA GLY A 235 -12.89 -29.03 14.96
C GLY A 235 -13.73 -28.25 13.93
N LYS A 236 -15.05 -28.20 14.17
CA LYS A 236 -16.02 -27.57 13.26
C LYS A 236 -15.82 -26.05 13.16
N TYR A 237 -15.54 -25.40 14.31
CA TYR A 237 -15.41 -23.93 14.39
C TYR A 237 -13.97 -23.49 14.63
N LEU A 238 -13.21 -24.25 15.44
CA LEU A 238 -11.84 -23.93 15.83
C LEU A 238 -10.95 -25.14 15.58
N MET A 239 -9.76 -24.91 15.04
CA MET A 239 -8.73 -25.93 14.82
C MET A 239 -7.34 -25.32 15.01
N ARG A 240 -6.28 -26.09 14.74
CA ARG A 240 -4.91 -25.59 14.81
C ARG A 240 -4.35 -25.32 13.42
N SER A 241 -3.57 -24.23 13.30
CA SER A 241 -2.67 -24.01 12.17
C SER A 241 -1.57 -25.09 12.14
N PRO A 242 -0.77 -25.18 11.06
CA PRO A 242 0.41 -26.03 11.02
C PRO A 242 1.45 -25.75 12.12
N SER A 243 1.51 -24.50 12.62
CA SER A 243 2.40 -24.06 13.70
C SER A 243 1.77 -24.10 15.10
N GLY A 244 0.49 -24.45 15.20
CA GLY A 244 -0.19 -24.74 16.47
C GLY A 244 -1.10 -23.63 17.00
N GLU A 245 -1.16 -22.46 16.39
CA GLU A 245 -2.11 -21.40 16.74
C GLU A 245 -3.57 -21.85 16.56
N ILE A 246 -4.47 -21.37 17.41
CA ILE A 246 -5.91 -21.59 17.25
C ILE A 246 -6.44 -20.67 16.14
N ILE A 247 -7.12 -21.28 15.17
CA ILE A 247 -7.64 -20.63 13.96
C ILE A 247 -9.10 -21.08 13.72
N PHE A 248 -9.84 -20.37 12.86
CA PHE A 248 -11.15 -20.84 12.43
C PHE A 248 -11.05 -22.12 11.58
N GLY A 249 -12.03 -23.01 11.75
CA GLY A 249 -12.15 -24.29 11.06
C GLY A 249 -12.80 -24.20 9.67
N GLY A 250 -12.87 -25.35 8.98
CA GLY A 250 -13.42 -25.43 7.62
C GLY A 250 -12.46 -24.87 6.57
N GLU A 251 -12.97 -24.52 5.39
CA GLU A 251 -12.12 -24.09 4.27
C GLU A 251 -11.35 -22.79 4.53
N THR A 252 -11.83 -21.97 5.48
CA THR A 252 -11.16 -20.73 5.88
C THR A 252 -9.85 -20.98 6.64
N MET A 253 -9.50 -22.24 6.95
CA MET A 253 -8.18 -22.59 7.49
C MET A 253 -7.01 -22.03 6.66
N ARG A 254 -7.21 -21.82 5.35
CA ARG A 254 -6.23 -21.23 4.44
C ARG A 254 -6.01 -19.71 4.63
N PHE A 255 -6.90 -19.04 5.35
CA PHE A 255 -6.90 -17.58 5.56
C PHE A 255 -6.60 -17.19 7.01
N TRP A 256 -5.96 -18.09 7.76
CA TRP A 256 -5.65 -17.88 9.17
C TRP A 256 -4.69 -16.72 9.43
N ASP A 257 -3.90 -16.33 8.42
CA ASP A 257 -3.00 -15.16 8.44
C ASP A 257 -3.73 -13.82 8.47
N LEU A 258 -5.05 -13.78 8.18
CA LEU A 258 -5.84 -12.55 8.21
C LEU A 258 -5.73 -11.87 9.57
N ARG A 259 -5.44 -10.57 9.55
CA ARG A 259 -5.57 -9.68 10.69
C ARG A 259 -6.61 -8.62 10.36
N ALA A 260 -7.57 -8.39 11.25
CA ALA A 260 -8.58 -7.34 11.07
C ALA A 260 -9.01 -6.75 12.43
N PRO A 261 -9.30 -5.44 12.52
CA PRO A 261 -9.57 -4.78 13.80
C PRO A 261 -10.76 -5.38 14.56
N TRP A 262 -11.73 -5.98 13.85
CA TRP A 262 -12.87 -6.65 14.47
C TRP A 262 -12.53 -8.02 15.08
N VAL A 263 -11.48 -8.72 14.62
CA VAL A 263 -11.11 -10.06 15.13
C VAL A 263 -9.93 -10.02 16.10
N GLU A 264 -9.03 -9.04 15.98
CA GLU A 264 -7.84 -8.93 16.85
C GLU A 264 -8.13 -8.93 18.35
N PRO A 265 -9.20 -8.28 18.86
CA PRO A 265 -9.53 -8.34 20.28
C PRO A 265 -9.71 -9.76 20.81
N LEU A 266 -10.13 -10.71 19.96
CA LEU A 266 -10.37 -12.12 20.29
C LEU A 266 -9.11 -12.98 20.18
N ARG A 267 -7.98 -12.44 19.72
CA ARG A 267 -6.70 -13.15 19.66
C ARG A 267 -5.91 -12.97 20.96
N GLY A 268 -5.10 -13.97 21.26
CA GLY A 268 -4.09 -14.01 22.33
C GLY A 268 -2.76 -14.54 21.80
N PRO A 269 -1.79 -14.85 22.68
CA PRO A 269 -0.46 -15.29 22.27
C PRO A 269 -0.44 -16.58 21.42
N ASN A 270 -1.47 -17.41 21.53
CA ASN A 270 -1.58 -18.71 20.84
C ASN A 270 -2.67 -18.73 19.74
N GLY A 271 -2.98 -17.59 19.14
CA GLY A 271 -4.07 -17.45 18.16
C GLY A 271 -5.39 -17.04 18.82
N LEU A 272 -6.53 -17.50 18.29
CA LEU A 272 -7.85 -17.20 18.85
C LEU A 272 -7.99 -17.71 20.29
N ASP A 273 -8.43 -16.85 21.20
CA ASP A 273 -8.59 -17.19 22.61
C ASP A 273 -10.01 -17.68 22.92
N ILE A 274 -10.11 -18.91 23.41
CA ILE A 274 -11.40 -19.56 23.70
C ILE A 274 -12.18 -18.82 24.81
N ASN A 275 -11.49 -18.26 25.81
CA ASN A 275 -12.16 -17.53 26.89
C ASN A 275 -12.74 -16.22 26.36
N LYS A 276 -11.98 -15.51 25.51
CA LYS A 276 -12.48 -14.29 24.86
C LYS A 276 -13.64 -14.57 23.91
N ILE A 277 -13.55 -15.63 23.11
CA ILE A 277 -14.66 -16.07 22.24
C ILE A 277 -15.93 -16.36 23.04
N LYS A 278 -15.80 -16.92 24.25
CA LYS A 278 -16.95 -17.24 25.09
C LYS A 278 -17.59 -16.01 25.73
N ASN A 279 -16.77 -15.04 26.16
CA ASN A 279 -17.22 -14.01 27.10
C ASN A 279 -17.17 -12.58 26.52
N ASP A 280 -16.34 -12.33 25.52
CA ASP A 280 -15.92 -10.97 25.16
C ASP A 280 -16.36 -10.55 23.75
N ILE A 281 -17.11 -11.40 23.03
CA ILE A 281 -17.67 -11.04 21.71
C ILE A 281 -18.70 -9.92 21.87
N GLN A 282 -18.45 -8.81 21.19
CA GLN A 282 -19.29 -7.60 21.25
C GLN A 282 -20.30 -7.57 20.09
N PRO A 283 -21.45 -6.89 20.25
CA PRO A 283 -22.44 -6.75 19.17
C PRO A 283 -21.95 -6.01 17.92
N TRP A 284 -20.89 -5.20 18.03
CA TRP A 284 -20.31 -4.47 16.89
C TRP A 284 -19.38 -5.34 16.03
N GLN A 285 -18.89 -6.46 16.59
CA GLN A 285 -18.11 -7.48 15.87
C GLN A 285 -19.06 -8.40 15.10
#